data_AF-A0A2H3C8I7-F1
#
_entry.id   AF-A0A2H3C8I7-F1
#
_cell.length_a   1.000
_cell.length_b   1.000
_cell.length_c   1.000
_cell.angle_alpha   90.00
_cell.angle_beta   90.00
_cell.angle_gamma   90.00
#
_symmetry.space_group_name_H-M   'P 1'
#
loop_
_entity.id
_entity.type
_entity.pdbx_description
1 polymer ?
#
loop_
_entity_poly.entity_id
_entity_poly.type
_entity_poly.pdbx_seq_one_letter_code
_entity_poly.pdbx_strand_id
1 'polypeptide(L)'
;MPRYLDIDSCLQAARLTAAAGEMAPFPFVKGAALCVIVVLEIIQKAANNRNDLRELAASIVKTLVAVRDAMIEHGPTSASHFQNICVEFQDYMTELLSKLNSERRSRGIRRVLKAKKISDDISAYRQRVQAIKEDFLIRTTTTTRLVLSDVQDQVNTRLGALADTMETAQRNVTSAIRDSIEEIRASGALQSETVGKLQATLQVCQQHGIYKGVVRDLIPGDIYLKAPISYASGSDGFDEYHAIIDDRPKFVRVFRVQADQKERVMQRFQKEVDRRIHLRHPNITQLFGVCMSPTFPTLIFHRTANGELYDNGEVLPHGISVTGTLRFYLRMYNDLQSIAKYLAEQDWTHPQEEDDVSEIPYSSGQLHDDLKEFDHITIPDPLLQRARTAHP
;
A
#
# COMPACT_ATOMS: atom_id res chain seq x y z
N MET A 1 11.22 -35.76 82.27
CA MET A 1 9.90 -35.99 82.89
C MET A 1 8.88 -35.10 82.20
N PRO A 2 7.76 -35.63 81.70
CA PRO A 2 6.78 -34.82 80.99
C PRO A 2 6.05 -33.92 81.99
N ARG A 3 6.14 -32.60 81.79
CA ARG A 3 5.34 -31.62 82.52
C ARG A 3 3.87 -31.94 82.24
N TYR A 4 3.14 -32.38 83.26
CA TYR A 4 1.69 -32.55 83.17
C TYR A 4 1.10 -31.21 82.70
N LEU A 5 0.33 -31.22 81.61
CA LEU A 5 -0.41 -30.04 81.19
C LEU A 5 -1.39 -29.68 82.31
N ASP A 6 -1.29 -28.44 82.80
CA ASP A 6 -2.23 -27.91 83.76
C ASP A 6 -3.58 -27.63 83.06
N ILE A 7 -4.69 -27.85 83.76
CA ILE A 7 -6.04 -27.65 83.21
C ILE A 7 -6.24 -26.17 82.84
N ASP A 8 -5.59 -25.24 83.55
CA ASP A 8 -5.60 -23.82 83.19
C ASP A 8 -4.91 -23.54 81.85
N SER A 9 -3.81 -24.25 81.56
CA SER A 9 -3.15 -24.16 80.24
C SER A 9 -4.06 -24.71 79.12
N CYS A 10 -4.83 -25.76 79.42
CA CYS A 10 -5.82 -26.32 78.50
C CYS A 10 -6.95 -25.31 78.21
N LEU A 11 -7.47 -24.66 79.25
CA LEU A 11 -8.50 -23.61 79.13
C LEU A 11 -7.99 -22.42 78.31
N GLN A 12 -6.75 -21.99 78.55
CA GLN A 12 -6.15 -20.87 77.81
C GLN A 12 -5.99 -21.20 76.32
N ALA A 13 -5.53 -22.41 75.98
CA ALA A 13 -5.41 -22.85 74.59
C ALA A 13 -6.76 -22.91 73.87
N ALA A 14 -7.82 -23.38 74.56
CA ALA A 14 -9.17 -23.41 74.01
C ALA A 14 -9.74 -22.00 73.80
N ARG A 15 -9.53 -21.06 74.75
CA ARG A 15 -9.93 -19.65 74.62
C ARG A 15 -9.21 -18.95 73.47
N LEU A 16 -7.90 -19.17 73.32
CA LEU A 16 -7.11 -18.64 72.20
C LEU A 16 -7.65 -19.16 70.85
N THR A 17 -8.01 -20.45 70.80
CA THR A 17 -8.56 -21.07 69.59
C THR A 17 -9.96 -20.54 69.26
N ALA A 18 -10.79 -20.24 70.27
CA ALA A 18 -12.08 -19.60 70.08
C ALA A 18 -11.95 -18.18 69.51
N ALA A 19 -11.01 -17.39 70.05
CA ALA A 19 -10.72 -16.04 69.55
C ALA A 19 -10.15 -16.07 68.12
N ALA A 20 -9.25 -17.01 67.82
CA ALA A 20 -8.74 -17.21 66.46
C ALA A 20 -9.85 -17.62 65.48
N GLY A 21 -10.80 -18.47 65.90
CA GLY A 21 -11.96 -18.85 65.11
C GLY A 21 -12.96 -17.72 64.85
N GLU A 22 -13.01 -16.70 65.72
CA GLU A 22 -13.81 -15.48 65.52
C GLU A 22 -13.18 -14.53 64.50
N MET A 23 -11.85 -14.49 64.45
CA MET A 23 -11.09 -13.64 63.52
C MET A 23 -10.86 -14.29 62.15
N ALA A 24 -11.09 -15.60 62.04
CA ALA A 24 -10.91 -16.36 60.81
C ALA A 24 -12.23 -16.49 60.03
N PRO A 25 -12.22 -16.73 58.70
CA PRO A 25 -13.44 -16.87 57.88
C PRO A 25 -14.21 -18.20 58.14
N PHE A 26 -14.06 -18.78 59.33
CA PHE A 26 -14.55 -20.12 59.68
C PHE A 26 -15.29 -20.13 61.03
N PRO A 27 -16.58 -19.75 61.05
CA PRO A 27 -17.32 -19.51 62.29
C PRO A 27 -17.53 -20.76 63.17
N PHE A 28 -17.37 -21.96 62.60
CA PHE A 28 -17.60 -23.26 63.27
C PHE A 28 -16.49 -23.64 64.27
N VAL A 29 -15.25 -23.15 64.09
CA VAL A 29 -14.14 -23.40 65.03
C VAL A 29 -14.42 -22.75 66.38
N LYS A 30 -15.02 -21.55 66.36
CA LYS A 30 -15.46 -20.85 67.57
C LYS A 30 -16.46 -21.70 68.36
N GLY A 31 -17.46 -22.27 67.69
CA GLY A 31 -18.47 -23.13 68.33
C GLY A 31 -17.87 -24.35 69.01
N ALA A 32 -17.01 -25.08 68.30
CA ALA A 32 -16.26 -26.22 68.84
C ALA A 32 -15.38 -25.84 70.04
N ALA A 33 -14.62 -24.76 69.94
CA ALA A 33 -13.73 -24.29 71.00
C ALA A 33 -14.50 -23.85 72.26
N LEU A 34 -15.65 -23.20 72.10
CA LEU A 34 -16.52 -22.83 73.21
C LEU A 34 -17.08 -24.05 73.95
N CYS A 35 -17.46 -25.11 73.23
CA CYS A 35 -17.91 -26.36 73.86
C CYS A 35 -16.79 -27.03 74.66
N VAL A 36 -15.57 -27.03 74.14
CA VAL A 36 -14.38 -27.53 74.84
C VAL A 36 -14.13 -26.74 76.12
N ILE A 37 -14.26 -25.41 76.11
CA ILE A 37 -14.09 -24.57 77.31
C ILE A 37 -15.06 -25.02 78.42
N VAL A 38 -16.35 -25.19 78.09
CA VAL A 38 -17.38 -25.60 79.07
C VAL A 38 -17.06 -26.98 79.68
N VAL A 39 -16.62 -27.93 78.86
CA VAL A 39 -16.22 -29.27 79.34
C VAL A 39 -14.99 -29.18 80.25
N LEU A 40 -13.98 -28.39 79.88
CA LEU A 40 -12.77 -28.19 80.67
C LEU A 40 -13.05 -27.53 82.03
N GLU A 41 -13.97 -26.57 82.09
CA GLU A 41 -14.38 -25.94 83.36
C GLU A 41 -15.08 -26.92 84.32
N ILE A 42 -15.84 -27.88 83.78
CA ILE A 42 -16.46 -28.95 84.58
C ILE A 42 -15.42 -29.95 85.06
N ILE A 43 -14.48 -30.31 84.19
CA ILE A 43 -13.34 -31.14 84.56
C ILE A 43 -12.53 -30.46 85.67
N GLN A 44 -12.21 -29.17 85.55
CA GLN A 44 -11.50 -28.39 86.58
C GLN A 44 -12.21 -28.44 87.94
N LYS A 45 -13.53 -28.21 87.96
CA LYS A 45 -14.36 -28.27 89.18
C LYS A 45 -14.45 -29.68 89.78
N ALA A 46 -14.24 -30.72 88.99
CA ALA A 46 -14.27 -32.13 89.43
C ALA A 46 -12.87 -32.70 89.77
N ALA A 47 -11.79 -31.98 89.42
CA ALA A 47 -10.43 -32.51 89.30
C ALA A 47 -9.55 -32.37 90.55
N ASN A 48 -10.10 -32.12 91.73
CA ASN A 48 -9.31 -31.92 92.96
C ASN A 48 -8.38 -33.09 93.39
N ASN A 49 -8.18 -34.17 92.59
CA ASN A 49 -7.00 -35.07 92.64
C ASN A 49 -7.09 -36.27 91.64
N ARG A 50 -7.37 -36.07 90.34
CA ARG A 50 -7.47 -37.21 89.39
C ARG A 50 -6.66 -37.01 88.12
N ASN A 51 -5.58 -37.78 87.97
CA ASN A 51 -4.71 -37.77 86.79
C ASN A 51 -5.46 -38.11 85.50
N ASP A 52 -6.40 -39.05 85.54
CA ASP A 52 -7.17 -39.45 84.34
C ASP A 52 -8.04 -38.30 83.78
N LEU A 53 -8.56 -37.42 84.65
CA LEU A 53 -9.31 -36.23 84.23
C LEU A 53 -8.40 -35.15 83.64
N ARG A 54 -7.14 -35.08 84.07
CA ARG A 54 -6.12 -34.19 83.47
C ARG A 54 -5.67 -34.70 82.11
N GLU A 55 -5.51 -36.02 81.95
CA GLU A 55 -5.18 -36.63 80.67
C GLU A 55 -6.32 -36.44 79.65
N LEU A 56 -7.57 -36.59 80.09
CA LEU A 56 -8.76 -36.24 79.32
C LEU A 56 -8.74 -34.77 78.83
N ALA A 57 -8.50 -33.83 79.75
CA ALA A 57 -8.40 -32.40 79.40
C ALA A 57 -7.31 -32.12 78.37
N ALA A 58 -6.11 -32.69 78.55
CA ALA A 58 -4.99 -32.53 77.63
C ALA A 58 -5.30 -33.13 76.25
N SER A 59 -6.03 -34.25 76.20
CA SER A 59 -6.41 -34.88 74.94
C SER A 59 -7.47 -34.10 74.17
N ILE A 60 -8.50 -33.58 74.86
CA ILE A 60 -9.53 -32.72 74.26
C ILE A 60 -8.90 -31.49 73.60
N VAL A 61 -7.97 -30.83 74.28
CA VAL A 61 -7.29 -29.64 73.74
C VAL A 61 -6.37 -29.98 72.58
N LYS A 62 -5.63 -31.11 72.65
CA LYS A 62 -4.80 -31.56 71.52
C LYS A 62 -5.64 -31.79 70.26
N THR A 63 -6.83 -32.36 70.41
CA THR A 63 -7.76 -32.55 69.28
C THR A 63 -8.26 -31.23 68.74
N LEU A 64 -8.66 -30.28 69.60
CA LEU A 64 -9.08 -28.94 69.18
C LEU A 64 -7.98 -28.21 68.39
N VAL A 65 -6.72 -28.31 68.85
CA VAL A 65 -5.55 -27.73 68.17
C VAL A 65 -5.31 -28.40 66.81
N ALA A 66 -5.41 -29.73 66.73
CA ALA A 66 -5.25 -30.45 65.47
C ALA A 66 -6.32 -30.05 64.43
N VAL A 67 -7.57 -29.86 64.86
CA VAL A 67 -8.66 -29.37 63.99
C VAL A 67 -8.35 -27.95 63.48
N ARG A 68 -7.89 -27.05 64.36
CA ARG A 68 -7.48 -25.69 63.98
C ARG A 68 -6.34 -25.69 62.96
N ASP A 69 -5.28 -26.45 63.22
CA ASP A 69 -4.08 -26.44 62.38
C ASP A 69 -4.37 -27.00 60.98
N ALA A 70 -5.22 -28.03 60.89
CA ALA A 70 -5.68 -28.56 59.60
C ALA A 70 -6.45 -27.51 58.79
N MET A 71 -7.22 -26.63 59.44
CA MET A 71 -7.95 -25.56 58.73
C MET A 71 -7.04 -24.44 58.23
N ILE A 72 -6.02 -24.09 59.00
CA ILE A 72 -5.02 -23.09 58.58
C ILE A 72 -4.20 -23.62 57.39
N GLU A 73 -3.84 -24.91 57.41
CA GLU A 73 -3.05 -25.56 56.35
C GLU A 73 -3.79 -25.61 55.00
N HIS A 74 -5.12 -25.73 55.01
CA HIS A 74 -5.90 -25.98 53.80
C HIS A 74 -6.74 -24.79 53.29
N GLY A 75 -6.92 -23.75 54.10
CA GLY A 75 -7.49 -22.48 53.67
C GLY A 75 -9.00 -22.50 53.36
N PRO A 76 -9.53 -21.40 52.77
CA PRO A 76 -10.98 -21.14 52.69
C PRO A 76 -11.76 -22.06 51.75
N THR A 77 -11.11 -22.67 50.78
CA THR A 77 -11.75 -23.55 49.77
C THR A 77 -12.26 -24.88 50.35
N SER A 78 -11.78 -25.29 51.51
CA SER A 78 -12.16 -26.54 52.19
C SER A 78 -13.18 -26.38 53.33
N ALA A 79 -13.72 -25.17 53.49
CA ALA A 79 -14.61 -24.77 54.59
C ALA A 79 -15.79 -25.73 54.85
N SER A 80 -16.43 -26.26 53.79
CA SER A 80 -17.64 -27.09 53.92
C SER A 80 -17.37 -28.49 54.48
N HIS A 81 -16.20 -29.09 54.19
CA HIS A 81 -15.85 -30.41 54.73
C HIS A 81 -15.38 -30.30 56.19
N PHE A 82 -14.63 -29.24 56.51
CA PHE A 82 -14.26 -28.92 57.88
C PHE A 82 -15.46 -28.54 58.76
N GLN A 83 -16.49 -27.94 58.18
CA GLN A 83 -17.74 -27.64 58.88
C GLN A 83 -18.36 -28.92 59.48
N ASN A 84 -18.43 -30.01 58.72
CA ASN A 84 -18.98 -31.27 59.22
C ASN A 84 -18.16 -31.85 60.37
N ILE A 85 -16.83 -31.79 60.28
CA ILE A 85 -15.91 -32.25 61.34
C ILE A 85 -16.11 -31.42 62.62
N CYS A 86 -16.26 -30.09 62.50
CA CYS A 86 -16.52 -29.21 63.64
C CYS A 86 -17.88 -29.48 64.29
N VAL A 87 -18.92 -29.76 63.48
CA VAL A 87 -20.26 -30.12 63.97
C VAL A 87 -20.23 -31.46 64.71
N GLU A 88 -19.62 -32.50 64.14
CA GLU A 88 -19.46 -33.80 64.80
C GLU A 88 -18.69 -33.70 66.13
N PHE A 89 -17.63 -32.90 66.15
CA PHE A 89 -16.86 -32.64 67.37
C PHE A 89 -17.67 -31.86 68.41
N GLN A 90 -18.51 -30.92 67.98
CA GLN A 90 -19.40 -30.15 68.86
C GLN A 90 -20.50 -31.02 69.47
N ASP A 91 -21.15 -31.88 68.68
CA ASP A 91 -22.15 -32.84 69.15
C ASP A 91 -21.54 -33.79 70.18
N TYR A 92 -20.32 -34.25 69.91
CA TYR A 92 -19.55 -35.09 70.83
C TYR A 92 -19.21 -34.38 72.15
N MET A 93 -18.77 -33.11 72.12
CA MET A 93 -18.54 -32.33 73.34
C MET A 93 -19.81 -32.15 74.16
N THR A 94 -20.95 -31.99 73.49
CA THR A 94 -22.26 -31.86 74.13
C THR A 94 -22.72 -33.19 74.74
N GLU A 95 -22.46 -34.31 74.08
CA GLU A 95 -22.72 -35.64 74.62
C GLU A 95 -21.84 -35.93 75.84
N LEU A 96 -20.53 -35.63 75.76
CA LEU A 96 -19.59 -35.76 76.87
C LEU A 96 -20.01 -34.89 78.06
N LEU A 97 -20.43 -33.64 77.79
CA LEU A 97 -20.98 -32.73 78.78
C LEU A 97 -22.21 -33.31 79.49
N SER A 98 -23.14 -33.91 78.73
CA SER A 98 -24.33 -34.55 79.28
C SER A 98 -23.98 -35.75 80.18
N LYS A 99 -23.02 -36.58 79.76
CA LYS A 99 -22.52 -37.73 80.52
C LYS A 99 -21.85 -37.27 81.81
N LEU A 100 -20.96 -36.28 81.77
CA LEU A 100 -20.30 -35.72 82.96
C LEU A 100 -21.30 -35.13 83.96
N ASN A 101 -22.35 -34.46 83.47
CA ASN A 101 -23.40 -33.89 84.32
C ASN A 101 -24.34 -34.94 84.93
N SER A 102 -24.70 -35.99 84.18
CA SER A 102 -25.50 -37.11 84.69
C SER A 102 -24.75 -37.93 85.75
N GLU A 103 -23.42 -38.04 85.62
CA GLU A 103 -22.56 -38.83 86.51
C GLU A 103 -22.22 -38.15 87.84
N ARG A 104 -22.41 -36.82 87.96
CA ARG A 104 -22.26 -36.08 89.23
C ARG A 104 -23.20 -36.60 90.33
N ARG A 105 -24.28 -37.31 89.95
CA ARG A 105 -25.26 -37.92 90.85
C ARG A 105 -24.88 -39.30 91.42
N SER A 106 -23.80 -39.97 90.98
CA SER A 106 -23.42 -41.31 91.47
C SER A 106 -21.98 -41.36 92.05
N ARG A 107 -21.82 -41.86 93.29
CA ARG A 107 -20.55 -41.82 94.06
C ARG A 107 -19.73 -43.11 93.93
N GLY A 108 -18.39 -42.99 93.94
CA GLY A 108 -17.50 -44.04 94.47
C GLY A 108 -16.38 -44.52 93.55
N ILE A 109 -16.45 -45.77 93.09
CA ILE A 109 -15.28 -46.53 92.62
C ILE A 109 -15.37 -46.91 91.12
N ARG A 110 -16.54 -46.77 90.50
CA ARG A 110 -16.77 -46.96 89.05
C ARG A 110 -16.12 -45.90 88.15
N ARG A 111 -15.52 -44.84 88.72
CA ARG A 111 -14.96 -43.68 87.98
C ARG A 111 -13.61 -43.94 87.30
N VAL A 112 -12.78 -44.85 87.81
CA VAL A 112 -11.42 -45.10 87.26
C VAL A 112 -11.49 -45.99 86.01
N LEU A 113 -12.26 -47.07 86.06
CA LEU A 113 -12.55 -47.91 84.87
C LEU A 113 -13.32 -47.14 83.78
N LYS A 114 -14.05 -46.08 84.15
CA LYS A 114 -14.72 -45.17 83.21
C LYS A 114 -13.77 -44.18 82.52
N ALA A 115 -12.73 -43.70 83.21
CA ALA A 115 -11.77 -42.79 82.61
C ALA A 115 -10.91 -43.48 81.54
N LYS A 116 -10.60 -44.77 81.73
CA LYS A 116 -9.93 -45.61 80.72
C LYS A 116 -10.80 -45.80 79.46
N LYS A 117 -12.10 -46.10 79.63
CA LYS A 117 -13.03 -46.20 78.49
C LYS A 117 -13.16 -44.88 77.72
N ILE A 118 -13.23 -43.75 78.44
CA ILE A 118 -13.22 -42.42 77.82
C ILE A 118 -11.90 -42.16 77.07
N SER A 119 -10.77 -42.61 77.61
CA SER A 119 -9.46 -42.51 76.93
C SER A 119 -9.38 -43.36 75.66
N ASP A 120 -9.88 -44.60 75.71
CA ASP A 120 -9.94 -45.49 74.56
C ASP A 120 -10.83 -44.89 73.45
N ASP A 121 -12.01 -44.37 73.81
CA ASP A 121 -12.90 -43.65 72.88
C ASP A 121 -12.17 -42.45 72.25
N ILE A 122 -11.44 -41.66 73.04
CA ILE A 122 -10.66 -40.51 72.55
C ILE A 122 -9.52 -40.91 71.62
N SER A 123 -8.86 -42.03 71.89
CA SER A 123 -7.82 -42.56 71.00
C SER A 123 -8.40 -42.97 69.64
N ALA A 124 -9.59 -43.59 69.64
CA ALA A 124 -10.33 -43.92 68.43
C ALA A 124 -10.78 -42.66 67.66
N TYR A 125 -11.19 -41.61 68.37
CA TYR A 125 -11.51 -40.31 67.76
C TYR A 125 -10.29 -39.65 67.12
N ARG A 126 -9.13 -39.69 67.79
CA ARG A 126 -7.88 -39.17 67.23
C ARG A 126 -7.51 -39.89 65.94
N GLN A 127 -7.69 -41.21 65.90
CA GLN A 127 -7.50 -41.98 64.67
C GLN A 127 -8.49 -41.58 63.57
N ARG A 128 -9.76 -41.33 63.89
CA ARG A 128 -10.75 -40.88 62.89
C ARG A 128 -10.42 -39.50 62.32
N VAL A 129 -10.04 -38.53 63.16
CA VAL A 129 -9.62 -37.20 62.69
C VAL A 129 -8.39 -37.30 61.80
N GLN A 130 -7.43 -38.17 62.14
CA GLN A 130 -6.26 -38.41 61.32
C GLN A 130 -6.60 -39.07 59.98
N ALA A 131 -7.48 -40.07 59.98
CA ALA A 131 -7.95 -40.73 58.76
C ALA A 131 -8.72 -39.76 57.85
N ILE A 132 -9.57 -38.89 58.41
CA ILE A 132 -10.28 -37.86 57.65
C ILE A 132 -9.30 -36.81 57.10
N LYS A 133 -8.26 -36.44 57.86
CA LYS A 133 -7.18 -35.56 57.36
C LYS A 133 -6.47 -36.18 56.16
N GLU A 134 -6.12 -37.46 56.25
CA GLU A 134 -5.45 -38.18 55.16
C GLU A 134 -6.35 -38.31 53.92
N ASP A 135 -7.62 -38.69 54.09
CA ASP A 135 -8.59 -38.76 52.99
C ASP A 135 -8.79 -37.39 52.32
N PHE A 136 -8.92 -36.33 53.12
CA PHE A 136 -9.04 -34.97 52.63
C PHE A 136 -7.79 -34.52 51.85
N LEU A 137 -6.59 -34.78 52.38
CA LEU A 137 -5.32 -34.47 51.72
C LEU A 137 -5.20 -35.21 50.38
N ILE A 138 -5.53 -36.50 50.35
CA ILE A 138 -5.52 -37.31 49.13
C ILE A 138 -6.52 -36.74 48.12
N ARG A 139 -7.75 -36.44 48.54
CA ARG A 139 -8.82 -35.97 47.65
C ARG A 139 -8.54 -34.57 47.11
N THR A 140 -8.05 -33.66 47.94
CA THR A 140 -7.70 -32.29 47.53
C THR A 140 -6.49 -32.28 46.61
N THR A 141 -5.45 -33.06 46.94
CA THR A 141 -4.25 -33.19 46.09
C THR A 141 -4.61 -33.81 44.74
N THR A 142 -5.42 -34.87 44.73
CA THR A 142 -5.88 -35.52 43.50
C THR A 142 -6.72 -34.57 42.65
N THR A 143 -7.70 -33.89 43.24
CA THR A 143 -8.56 -32.93 42.51
C THR A 143 -7.75 -31.78 41.93
N THR A 144 -6.82 -31.22 42.71
CA THR A 144 -5.94 -30.13 42.25
C THR A 144 -5.07 -30.59 41.09
N ARG A 145 -4.49 -31.80 41.17
CA ARG A 145 -3.69 -32.37 40.08
C ARG A 145 -4.51 -32.63 38.82
N LEU A 146 -5.75 -33.11 38.95
CA LEU A 146 -6.64 -33.32 37.81
C LEU A 146 -7.01 -32.01 37.13
N VAL A 147 -7.43 -30.99 37.90
CA VAL A 147 -7.74 -29.66 37.35
C VAL A 147 -6.52 -29.03 36.69
N LEU A 148 -5.35 -29.16 37.31
CA LEU A 148 -4.10 -28.65 36.73
C LEU A 148 -3.78 -29.36 35.40
N SER A 149 -3.97 -30.68 35.32
CA SER A 149 -3.79 -31.44 34.07
C SER A 149 -4.77 -30.97 32.99
N ASP A 150 -6.04 -30.76 33.35
CA ASP A 150 -7.07 -30.32 32.40
C ASP A 150 -6.77 -28.92 31.84
N VAL A 151 -6.30 -28.02 32.72
CA VAL A 151 -5.80 -26.69 32.31
C VAL A 151 -4.56 -26.81 31.43
N GLN A 152 -3.61 -27.68 31.78
CA GLN A 152 -2.40 -27.92 30.99
C GLN A 152 -2.76 -28.42 29.57
N ASP A 153 -3.69 -29.37 29.46
CA ASP A 153 -4.15 -29.91 28.19
C ASP A 153 -4.88 -28.86 27.35
N GLN A 154 -5.72 -28.03 27.98
CA GLN A 154 -6.37 -26.91 27.31
C GLN A 154 -5.35 -25.88 26.78
N VAL A 155 -4.34 -25.54 27.58
CA VAL A 155 -3.26 -24.63 27.17
C VAL A 155 -2.49 -25.23 25.99
N ASN A 156 -2.08 -26.50 26.07
CA ASN A 156 -1.36 -27.18 25.00
C ASN A 156 -2.17 -27.22 23.70
N THR A 157 -3.47 -27.53 23.79
CA THR A 157 -4.38 -27.57 22.64
C THR A 157 -4.50 -26.20 21.96
N ARG A 158 -4.70 -25.13 22.76
CA ARG A 158 -4.78 -23.76 22.23
C ARG A 158 -3.47 -23.31 21.62
N LEU A 159 -2.33 -23.67 22.23
CA LEU A 159 -1.00 -23.35 21.71
C LEU A 159 -0.75 -24.04 20.36
N GLY A 160 -1.19 -25.29 20.21
CA GLY A 160 -1.15 -26.02 18.94
C GLY A 160 -1.98 -25.34 17.85
N ALA A 161 -3.25 -25.03 18.13
CA ALA A 161 -4.10 -24.31 17.18
C ALA A 161 -3.55 -22.92 16.81
N LEU A 162 -2.94 -22.22 17.77
CA LEU A 162 -2.26 -20.95 17.51
C LEU A 162 -1.05 -21.11 16.59
N ALA A 163 -0.25 -22.16 16.78
CA ALA A 163 0.88 -22.47 15.91
C ALA A 163 0.41 -22.76 14.47
N ASP A 164 -0.63 -23.57 14.29
CA ASP A 164 -1.19 -23.90 12.97
C ASP A 164 -1.73 -22.65 12.23
N THR A 165 -2.43 -21.77 12.96
CA THR A 165 -2.92 -20.50 12.39
C THR A 165 -1.77 -19.57 12.01
N MET A 166 -0.71 -19.52 12.82
CA MET A 166 0.48 -18.73 12.54
C MET A 166 1.24 -19.24 11.31
N GLU A 167 1.44 -20.56 11.18
CA GLU A 167 2.05 -21.14 9.98
C GLU A 167 1.22 -20.87 8.72
N THR A 168 -0.11 -20.96 8.83
CA THR A 168 -1.01 -20.66 7.71
C THR A 168 -0.91 -19.19 7.30
N ALA A 169 -0.93 -18.27 8.27
CA ALA A 169 -0.75 -16.85 8.02
C ALA A 169 0.61 -16.57 7.34
N GLN A 170 1.69 -17.20 7.81
CA GLN A 170 3.02 -17.05 7.22
C GLN A 170 3.06 -17.53 5.76
N ARG A 171 2.44 -18.69 5.44
CA ARG A 171 2.35 -19.19 4.06
C ARG A 171 1.59 -18.21 3.17
N ASN A 172 0.46 -17.68 3.65
CA ASN A 172 -0.35 -16.73 2.91
C ASN A 172 0.41 -15.43 2.61
N VAL A 173 1.10 -14.85 3.60
CA VAL A 173 1.93 -13.66 3.41
C VAL A 173 3.05 -13.92 2.41
N THR A 174 3.72 -15.07 2.52
CA THR A 174 4.81 -15.45 1.60
C THR A 174 4.29 -15.62 0.17
N SER A 175 3.09 -16.18 -0.02
CA SER A 175 2.45 -16.28 -1.33
C SER A 175 2.13 -14.89 -1.89
N ALA A 176 1.46 -14.04 -1.11
CA ALA A 176 1.09 -12.70 -1.55
C ALA A 176 2.29 -11.85 -1.96
N ILE A 177 3.39 -11.90 -1.19
CA ILE A 177 4.64 -11.20 -1.55
C ILE A 177 5.19 -11.72 -2.88
N ARG A 178 5.18 -13.04 -3.10
CA ARG A 178 5.65 -13.64 -4.36
C ARG A 178 4.81 -13.17 -5.53
N ASP A 179 3.48 -13.18 -5.39
CA ASP A 179 2.56 -12.76 -6.44
C ASP A 179 2.78 -11.29 -6.81
N SER A 180 2.94 -10.41 -5.81
CA SER A 180 3.29 -9.00 -6.05
C SER A 180 4.64 -8.82 -6.76
N ILE A 181 5.66 -9.62 -6.44
CA ILE A 181 6.95 -9.57 -7.13
C ILE A 181 6.80 -9.92 -8.61
N GLU A 182 6.00 -10.93 -8.94
CA GLU A 182 5.74 -11.32 -10.33
C GLU A 182 4.97 -10.24 -11.10
N GLU A 183 3.96 -9.60 -10.47
CA GLU A 183 3.23 -8.49 -11.06
C GLU A 183 4.13 -7.28 -11.36
N ILE A 184 5.02 -6.93 -10.42
CA ILE A 184 6.01 -5.86 -10.61
C ILE A 184 6.95 -6.21 -11.78
N ARG A 185 7.39 -7.47 -11.88
CA ARG A 185 8.26 -7.91 -12.98
C ARG A 185 7.56 -7.82 -14.34
N ALA A 186 6.30 -8.27 -14.42
CA ALA A 186 5.50 -8.17 -15.63
C ALA A 186 5.27 -6.71 -16.05
N SER A 187 4.96 -5.83 -15.08
CA SER A 187 4.80 -4.40 -15.30
C SER A 187 6.10 -3.75 -15.81
N GLY A 188 7.24 -4.12 -15.22
CA GLY A 188 8.56 -3.65 -15.66
C GLY A 188 8.90 -4.07 -17.09
N ALA A 189 8.56 -5.30 -17.48
CA ALA A 189 8.75 -5.78 -18.85
C ALA A 189 7.91 -4.99 -19.86
N LEU A 190 6.63 -4.75 -19.55
CA LEU A 190 5.73 -3.96 -20.39
C LEU A 190 6.20 -2.51 -20.54
N GLN A 191 6.67 -1.90 -19.45
CA GLN A 191 7.25 -0.55 -19.49
C GLN A 191 8.51 -0.52 -20.37
N SER A 192 9.40 -1.49 -20.23
CA SER A 192 10.61 -1.58 -21.06
C SER A 192 10.28 -1.71 -22.55
N GLU A 193 9.30 -2.55 -22.90
CA GLU A 193 8.82 -2.69 -24.28
C GLU A 193 8.24 -1.36 -24.81
N THR A 194 7.45 -0.67 -23.98
CA THR A 194 6.86 0.62 -24.34
C THR A 194 7.92 1.68 -24.59
N VAL A 195 8.93 1.77 -23.72
CA VAL A 195 10.07 2.67 -23.89
C VAL A 195 10.84 2.34 -25.16
N GLY A 196 11.07 1.05 -25.45
CA GLY A 196 11.71 0.61 -26.69
C GLY A 196 10.95 1.05 -27.95
N LYS A 197 9.61 0.89 -27.97
CA LYS A 197 8.76 1.35 -29.08
C LYS A 197 8.79 2.86 -29.25
N LEU A 198 8.73 3.62 -28.15
CA LEU A 198 8.83 5.08 -28.18
C LEU A 198 10.19 5.53 -28.72
N GLN A 199 11.27 4.90 -28.28
CA GLN A 199 12.62 5.21 -28.74
C GLN A 199 12.78 4.94 -30.24
N ALA A 200 12.29 3.79 -30.74
CA ALA A 200 12.29 3.48 -32.16
C ALA A 200 11.48 4.50 -32.98
N THR A 201 10.30 4.88 -32.48
CA THR A 201 9.44 5.89 -33.12
C THR A 201 10.12 7.25 -33.19
N LEU A 202 10.75 7.69 -32.08
CA LEU A 202 11.51 8.94 -32.04
C LEU A 202 12.68 8.93 -33.03
N GLN A 203 13.39 7.81 -33.16
CA GLN A 203 14.50 7.68 -34.10
C GLN A 203 14.02 7.79 -35.55
N VAL A 204 12.88 7.17 -35.88
CA VAL A 204 12.22 7.32 -37.19
C VAL A 204 11.84 8.78 -37.44
N CYS A 205 11.19 9.44 -36.47
CA CYS A 205 10.80 10.85 -36.61
C CYS A 205 12.00 11.80 -36.77
N GLN A 206 13.13 11.53 -36.10
CA GLN A 206 14.37 12.29 -36.25
C GLN A 206 14.98 12.10 -37.65
N GLN A 207 15.00 10.88 -38.18
CA GLN A 207 15.49 10.59 -39.52
C GLN A 207 14.62 11.24 -40.61
N HIS A 208 13.31 11.25 -40.42
CA HIS A 208 12.36 11.88 -41.35
C HIS A 208 12.24 13.40 -41.17
N GLY A 209 12.97 14.00 -40.22
CA GLY A 209 12.98 15.44 -39.98
C GLY A 209 11.67 16.00 -39.42
N ILE A 210 10.76 15.14 -38.94
CA ILE A 210 9.39 15.49 -38.51
C ILE A 210 9.40 16.17 -37.12
N TYR A 211 10.45 15.96 -36.33
CA TYR A 211 10.57 16.55 -34.98
C TYR A 211 11.72 17.54 -34.89
N LYS A 212 11.42 18.80 -35.22
CA LYS A 212 12.24 19.95 -34.79
C LYS A 212 11.32 21.14 -34.58
N GLY A 213 10.64 21.17 -33.43
CA GLY A 213 9.65 22.18 -33.06
C GLY A 213 10.17 23.60 -32.81
N VAL A 214 11.28 23.98 -33.44
CA VAL A 214 11.87 25.33 -33.39
C VAL A 214 12.25 25.72 -34.81
N VAL A 215 11.52 26.68 -35.40
CA VAL A 215 11.93 27.34 -36.64
C VAL A 215 13.22 28.08 -36.35
N ARG A 216 14.29 27.76 -37.08
CA ARG A 216 15.60 28.39 -36.91
C ARG A 216 15.62 29.78 -37.56
N ASP A 217 16.13 30.78 -36.88
CA ASP A 217 16.51 32.05 -37.51
C ASP A 217 17.96 31.95 -37.97
N LEU A 218 18.18 32.11 -39.27
CA LEU A 218 19.46 31.92 -39.96
C LEU A 218 19.93 33.26 -40.53
N ILE A 219 21.23 33.52 -40.41
CA ILE A 219 21.82 34.71 -41.05
C ILE A 219 22.11 34.42 -42.53
N PRO A 220 22.12 35.44 -43.42
CA PRO A 220 22.36 35.24 -44.85
C PRO A 220 23.64 34.45 -45.16
N GLY A 221 24.70 34.62 -44.36
CA GLY A 221 25.98 33.93 -44.54
C GLY A 221 25.93 32.40 -44.36
N ASP A 222 24.90 31.87 -43.70
CA ASP A 222 24.73 30.43 -43.48
C ASP A 222 23.96 29.74 -44.61
N ILE A 223 23.51 30.52 -45.62
CA ILE A 223 22.63 30.06 -46.69
C ILE A 223 23.40 30.07 -48.01
N TYR A 224 23.91 28.90 -48.40
CA TYR A 224 24.67 28.74 -49.63
C TYR A 224 23.74 28.41 -50.81
N LEU A 225 23.29 29.43 -51.54
CA LEU A 225 22.47 29.25 -52.74
C LEU A 225 23.28 28.53 -53.84
N LYS A 226 22.64 27.59 -54.53
CA LYS A 226 23.16 26.85 -55.69
C LYS A 226 22.45 27.31 -56.97
N ALA A 227 21.70 26.42 -57.60
CA ALA A 227 21.00 26.69 -58.84
C ALA A 227 19.59 27.25 -58.56
N PRO A 228 19.12 28.24 -59.33
CA PRO A 228 17.73 28.67 -59.30
C PRO A 228 16.83 27.53 -59.81
N ILE A 229 15.66 27.41 -59.20
CA ILE A 229 14.64 26.45 -59.59
C ILE A 229 13.73 27.18 -60.58
N SER A 230 14.00 27.00 -61.87
CA SER A 230 13.31 27.74 -62.92
C SER A 230 11.95 27.11 -63.23
N TYR A 231 10.89 27.67 -62.64
CA TYR A 231 9.54 27.57 -63.17
C TYR A 231 9.12 28.95 -63.65
N ALA A 232 8.80 29.08 -64.94
CA ALA A 232 8.31 30.32 -65.52
C ALA A 232 6.94 30.67 -64.92
N SER A 233 6.93 31.41 -63.81
CA SER A 233 5.78 32.18 -63.36
C SER A 233 6.28 33.48 -62.75
N GLY A 234 6.31 34.53 -63.57
CA GLY A 234 6.82 35.85 -63.20
C GLY A 234 5.95 36.63 -62.21
N SER A 235 5.11 35.97 -61.41
CA SER A 235 4.03 36.63 -60.65
C SER A 235 4.22 36.65 -59.13
N ASP A 236 5.11 35.84 -58.55
CA ASP A 236 5.01 35.54 -57.10
C ASP A 236 5.89 36.40 -56.18
N GLY A 237 6.78 37.25 -56.71
CA GLY A 237 7.58 38.19 -55.93
C GLY A 237 8.73 37.57 -55.12
N PHE A 238 9.03 36.29 -55.33
CA PHE A 238 10.18 35.58 -54.78
C PHE A 238 10.85 34.70 -55.85
N ASP A 239 12.10 34.32 -55.59
CA ASP A 239 12.89 33.39 -56.38
C ASP A 239 13.14 32.11 -55.58
N GLU A 240 13.06 30.96 -56.23
CA GLU A 240 13.30 29.65 -55.61
C GLU A 240 14.70 29.14 -55.96
N TYR A 241 15.40 28.59 -54.96
CA TYR A 241 16.75 28.06 -55.12
C TYR A 241 16.93 26.74 -54.38
N HIS A 242 17.82 25.91 -54.93
CA HIS A 242 18.50 24.89 -54.16
C HIS A 242 19.55 25.56 -53.27
N ALA A 243 19.65 25.17 -52.00
CA ALA A 243 20.65 25.70 -51.07
C ALA A 243 21.30 24.59 -50.23
N ILE A 244 22.50 24.87 -49.69
CA ILE A 244 23.11 24.07 -48.63
C ILE A 244 23.05 24.87 -47.33
N ILE A 245 22.58 24.22 -46.26
CA ILE A 245 22.58 24.77 -44.89
C ILE A 245 22.96 23.62 -43.95
N ASP A 246 23.94 23.83 -43.08
CA ASP A 246 24.57 22.80 -42.23
C ASP A 246 24.97 21.55 -43.03
N ASP A 247 25.63 21.73 -44.18
CA ASP A 247 26.02 20.65 -45.12
C ASP A 247 24.88 19.77 -45.65
N ARG A 248 23.62 20.23 -45.51
CA ARG A 248 22.44 19.51 -45.99
C ARG A 248 21.72 20.27 -47.09
N PRO A 249 21.25 19.58 -48.15
CA PRO A 249 20.48 20.21 -49.20
C PRO A 249 19.12 20.66 -48.68
N LYS A 250 18.73 21.88 -49.05
CA LYS A 250 17.48 22.56 -48.69
C LYS A 250 16.89 23.23 -49.90
N PHE A 251 15.59 23.46 -49.82
CA PHE A 251 14.84 24.28 -50.76
C PHE A 251 14.57 25.63 -50.09
N VAL A 252 14.83 26.74 -50.79
CA VAL A 252 14.66 28.08 -50.23
C VAL A 252 13.91 29.00 -51.17
N ARG A 253 13.12 29.91 -50.59
CA ARG A 253 12.44 31.02 -51.28
C ARG A 253 13.02 32.33 -50.82
N VAL A 254 13.65 33.07 -51.73
CA VAL A 254 14.26 34.38 -51.49
C VAL A 254 13.33 35.45 -52.04
N PHE A 255 12.81 36.32 -51.18
CA PHE A 255 11.89 37.38 -51.58
C PHE A 255 12.64 38.51 -52.28
N ARG A 256 12.13 38.98 -53.42
CA ARG A 256 12.76 40.07 -54.18
C ARG A 256 12.47 41.40 -53.47
N VAL A 257 13.51 42.09 -53.04
CA VAL A 257 13.39 43.40 -52.36
C VAL A 257 13.80 44.52 -53.30
N GLN A 258 12.85 45.39 -53.66
CA GLN A 258 13.12 46.67 -54.33
C GLN A 258 13.26 47.78 -53.28
N ALA A 259 14.09 48.79 -53.55
CA ALA A 259 14.50 49.80 -52.57
C ALA A 259 13.32 50.61 -51.98
N ASP A 260 12.25 50.80 -52.75
CA ASP A 260 11.03 51.53 -52.42
C ASP A 260 9.91 50.67 -51.83
N GLN A 261 10.08 49.34 -51.78
CA GLN A 261 9.04 48.38 -51.38
C GLN A 261 9.43 47.51 -50.18
N LYS A 262 10.55 47.82 -49.52
CA LYS A 262 11.14 47.02 -48.45
C LYS A 262 10.15 46.69 -47.32
N GLU A 263 9.44 47.67 -46.79
CA GLU A 263 8.47 47.47 -45.70
C GLU A 263 7.32 46.56 -46.14
N ARG A 264 6.81 46.74 -47.37
CA ARG A 264 5.72 45.92 -47.93
C ARG A 264 6.16 44.47 -48.12
N VAL A 265 7.36 44.24 -48.64
CA VAL A 265 7.92 42.89 -48.82
C VAL A 265 8.11 42.19 -47.48
N MET A 266 8.62 42.90 -46.47
CA MET A 266 8.80 42.32 -45.12
C MET A 266 7.47 42.02 -44.43
N GLN A 267 6.44 42.84 -44.59
CA GLN A 267 5.10 42.54 -44.08
C GLN A 267 4.51 41.28 -44.73
N ARG A 268 4.63 41.16 -46.05
CA ARG A 268 4.19 39.95 -46.78
C ARG A 268 4.98 38.72 -46.34
N PHE A 269 6.29 38.85 -46.18
CA PHE A 269 7.18 37.79 -45.70
C PHE A 269 6.76 37.31 -44.31
N GLN A 270 6.53 38.22 -43.37
CA GLN A 270 6.10 37.86 -42.01
C GLN A 270 4.75 37.14 -42.01
N LYS A 271 3.77 37.63 -42.80
CA LYS A 271 2.48 36.95 -42.97
C LYS A 271 2.67 35.52 -43.48
N GLU A 272 3.61 35.28 -44.39
CA GLU A 272 3.90 33.95 -44.91
C GLU A 272 4.60 33.05 -43.88
N VAL A 273 5.49 33.60 -43.04
CA VAL A 273 6.09 32.88 -41.90
C VAL A 273 5.01 32.42 -40.92
N ASP A 274 4.11 33.33 -40.52
CA ASP A 274 3.06 33.07 -39.54
C ASP A 274 2.05 32.02 -40.03
N ARG A 275 1.76 32.02 -41.34
CA ARG A 275 0.93 30.99 -41.98
C ARG A 275 1.59 29.62 -41.97
N ARG A 276 2.91 29.56 -42.17
CA ARG A 276 3.62 28.29 -42.37
C ARG A 276 4.15 27.65 -41.10
N ILE A 277 4.43 28.43 -40.04
CA ILE A 277 5.00 27.91 -38.78
C ILE A 277 4.08 26.88 -38.09
N HIS A 278 2.77 26.96 -38.33
CA HIS A 278 1.77 26.08 -37.73
C HIS A 278 1.39 24.87 -38.60
N LEU A 279 1.87 24.80 -39.86
CA LEU A 279 1.55 23.69 -40.76
C LEU A 279 2.41 22.47 -40.45
N ARG A 280 1.81 21.45 -39.81
CA ARG A 280 2.47 20.20 -39.41
C ARG A 280 1.78 19.01 -40.02
N HIS A 281 2.13 18.71 -41.26
CA HIS A 281 1.62 17.54 -41.98
C HIS A 281 2.75 16.85 -42.76
N PRO A 282 2.81 15.50 -42.83
CA PRO A 282 3.89 14.79 -43.51
C PRO A 282 3.96 15.05 -45.03
N ASN A 283 2.83 15.35 -45.66
CA ASN A 283 2.76 15.65 -47.10
C ASN A 283 2.78 17.15 -47.43
N ILE A 284 2.91 18.03 -46.43
CA ILE A 284 3.11 19.47 -46.64
C ILE A 284 4.59 19.77 -46.38
N THR A 285 5.24 20.51 -47.28
CA THR A 285 6.62 20.93 -47.10
C THR A 285 6.77 21.79 -45.84
N GLN A 286 7.53 21.30 -44.86
CA GLN A 286 7.69 21.93 -43.55
C GLN A 286 8.81 22.97 -43.54
N LEU A 287 8.59 24.05 -42.80
CA LEU A 287 9.58 25.10 -42.60
C LEU A 287 10.71 24.58 -41.69
N PHE A 288 11.94 24.64 -42.19
CA PHE A 288 13.16 24.36 -41.43
C PHE A 288 13.66 25.60 -40.69
N GLY A 289 13.54 26.77 -41.33
CA GLY A 289 14.05 28.02 -40.80
C GLY A 289 13.64 29.22 -41.65
N VAL A 290 14.03 30.39 -41.20
CA VAL A 290 13.79 31.68 -41.84
C VAL A 290 15.08 32.50 -41.80
N CYS A 291 15.25 33.42 -42.74
CA CYS A 291 16.20 34.51 -42.64
C CYS A 291 15.41 35.81 -42.63
N MET A 292 15.46 36.54 -41.52
CA MET A 292 14.72 37.79 -41.31
C MET A 292 15.46 39.03 -41.85
N SER A 293 16.53 38.84 -42.63
CA SER A 293 17.34 39.94 -43.16
C SER A 293 16.49 40.81 -44.10
N PRO A 294 16.39 42.14 -43.87
CA PRO A 294 15.59 43.01 -44.71
C PRO A 294 16.09 43.17 -46.15
N THR A 295 17.32 42.74 -46.44
CA THR A 295 17.89 42.70 -47.80
C THR A 295 17.89 41.30 -48.40
N PHE A 296 17.57 40.28 -47.60
CA PHE A 296 17.58 38.87 -48.01
C PHE A 296 16.53 38.06 -47.23
N PRO A 297 15.21 38.40 -47.36
CA PRO A 297 14.17 37.69 -46.63
C PRO A 297 14.00 36.29 -47.25
N THR A 298 14.21 35.25 -46.46
CA THR A 298 14.28 33.88 -46.99
C THR A 298 13.48 32.89 -46.17
N LEU A 299 12.63 32.10 -46.82
CA LEU A 299 12.00 30.91 -46.21
C LEU A 299 12.80 29.67 -46.57
N ILE A 300 13.07 28.82 -45.58
CA ILE A 300 13.93 27.66 -45.74
C ILE A 300 13.14 26.43 -45.36
N PHE A 301 13.08 25.47 -46.27
CA PHE A 301 12.23 24.30 -46.14
C PHE A 301 13.03 23.01 -45.96
N HIS A 302 12.45 22.06 -45.25
CA HIS A 302 12.93 20.68 -45.28
C HIS A 302 12.74 20.12 -46.69
N ARG A 303 13.79 19.51 -47.26
CA ARG A 303 13.65 18.69 -48.46
C ARG A 303 12.85 17.45 -48.07
N THR A 304 11.63 17.31 -48.60
CA THR A 304 10.83 16.10 -48.41
C THR A 304 11.38 14.99 -49.31
N ALA A 305 11.29 13.73 -48.88
CA ALA A 305 11.71 12.59 -49.71
C ALA A 305 10.92 12.49 -51.03
N ASN A 306 9.76 13.12 -51.12
CA ASN A 306 8.94 13.21 -52.33
C ASN A 306 9.44 14.29 -53.30
N GLY A 307 10.29 15.22 -52.85
CA GLY A 307 10.79 16.34 -53.66
C GLY A 307 11.70 15.93 -54.82
N GLU A 308 12.30 14.73 -54.78
CA GLU A 308 13.09 14.21 -55.91
C GLU A 308 12.24 13.83 -57.14
N LEU A 309 10.92 13.66 -56.98
CA LEU A 309 10.01 13.36 -58.09
C LEU A 309 9.53 14.59 -58.85
N TYR A 310 9.65 15.79 -58.26
CA TYR A 310 9.13 17.04 -58.82
C TYR A 310 10.22 18.02 -59.27
N ASP A 311 11.50 17.69 -59.06
CA ASP A 311 12.66 18.56 -59.34
C ASP A 311 13.22 18.39 -60.77
N ASN A 312 12.78 17.34 -61.47
CA ASN A 312 13.06 17.18 -62.89
C ASN A 312 11.85 17.75 -63.62
N GLY A 313 12.01 18.86 -64.33
CA GLY A 313 10.98 19.52 -65.15
C GLY A 313 10.44 18.69 -66.33
N GLU A 314 10.39 17.36 -66.21
CA GLU A 314 9.62 16.49 -67.08
C GLU A 314 8.30 16.16 -66.40
N VAL A 315 7.22 16.69 -66.95
CA VAL A 315 5.89 16.11 -66.78
C VAL A 315 5.99 14.65 -67.25
N LEU A 316 6.08 13.73 -66.29
CA LEU A 316 6.55 12.34 -66.40
C LEU A 316 8.05 12.17 -66.70
N PRO A 317 8.81 11.54 -65.79
CA PRO A 317 10.14 11.04 -66.12
C PRO A 317 10.04 10.12 -67.33
N HIS A 318 10.65 10.50 -68.45
CA HIS A 318 10.69 9.69 -69.66
C HIS A 318 11.36 8.35 -69.33
N GLY A 319 10.57 7.28 -69.22
CA GLY A 319 11.06 5.92 -68.92
C GLY A 319 10.34 5.15 -67.83
N ILE A 320 9.30 5.71 -67.20
CA ILE A 320 8.50 4.95 -66.21
C ILE A 320 7.48 4.06 -66.93
N SER A 321 7.44 2.78 -66.56
CA SER A 321 6.39 1.83 -66.99
C SER A 321 4.99 2.39 -66.67
N VAL A 322 3.97 2.04 -67.46
CA VAL A 322 2.56 2.40 -67.20
C VAL A 322 2.15 2.14 -65.74
N THR A 323 2.68 1.07 -65.13
CA THR A 323 2.45 0.73 -63.72
C THR A 323 3.10 1.71 -62.74
N GLY A 324 4.27 2.25 -63.05
CA GLY A 324 4.94 3.28 -62.24
C GLY A 324 4.26 4.64 -62.37
N THR A 325 3.78 5.00 -63.56
CA THR A 325 2.98 6.22 -63.79
C THR A 325 1.68 6.17 -62.98
N LEU A 326 0.95 5.05 -63.04
CA LEU A 326 -0.27 4.87 -62.26
C LEU A 326 0.00 4.97 -60.74
N ARG A 327 1.09 4.35 -60.27
CA ARG A 327 1.49 4.42 -58.85
C ARG A 327 1.82 5.84 -58.41
N PHE A 328 2.45 6.63 -59.27
CA PHE A 328 2.74 8.03 -59.01
C PHE A 328 1.45 8.84 -58.83
N TYR A 329 0.51 8.74 -59.78
CA TYR A 329 -0.77 9.46 -59.69
C TYR A 329 -1.61 9.04 -58.48
N LEU A 330 -1.65 7.74 -58.16
CA LEU A 330 -2.33 7.26 -56.95
C LEU A 330 -1.71 7.81 -55.67
N ARG A 331 -0.37 7.86 -55.59
CA ARG A 331 0.33 8.45 -54.43
C ARG A 331 0.05 9.94 -54.32
N MET A 332 0.12 10.68 -55.42
CA MET A 332 -0.18 12.11 -55.46
C MET A 332 -1.63 12.40 -55.05
N TYR A 333 -2.60 11.61 -55.52
CA TYR A 333 -4.00 11.72 -55.12
C TYR A 333 -4.17 11.52 -53.61
N ASN A 334 -3.58 10.46 -53.06
CA ASN A 334 -3.65 10.18 -51.62
C ASN A 334 -2.98 11.29 -50.80
N ASP A 335 -1.83 11.80 -51.26
CA ASP A 335 -1.11 12.87 -50.59
C ASP A 335 -1.94 14.15 -50.55
N LEU A 336 -2.53 14.55 -51.68
CA LEU A 336 -3.43 15.71 -51.79
C LEU A 336 -4.70 15.54 -50.95
N GLN A 337 -5.29 14.35 -50.93
CA GLN A 337 -6.48 14.07 -50.12
C GLN A 337 -6.16 14.20 -48.62
N SER A 338 -5.00 13.70 -48.18
CA SER A 338 -4.53 13.85 -46.80
C SER A 338 -4.32 15.32 -46.44
N ILE A 339 -3.74 16.11 -47.34
CA ILE A 339 -3.54 17.55 -47.15
C ILE A 339 -4.88 18.28 -47.06
N ALA A 340 -5.81 18.02 -47.99
CA ALA A 340 -7.11 18.68 -48.02
C ALA A 340 -7.90 18.42 -46.73
N LYS A 341 -7.89 17.18 -46.22
CA LYS A 341 -8.49 16.83 -44.94
C LYS A 341 -7.83 17.58 -43.78
N TYR A 342 -6.50 17.58 -43.71
CA TYR A 342 -5.75 18.30 -42.68
C TYR A 342 -6.06 19.79 -42.66
N LEU A 343 -6.14 20.44 -43.83
CA LEU A 343 -6.45 21.86 -43.93
C LEU A 343 -7.91 22.18 -43.56
N ALA A 344 -8.85 21.28 -43.87
CA ALA A 344 -10.26 21.44 -43.50
C ALA A 344 -10.48 21.31 -41.99
N GLU A 345 -9.74 20.44 -41.30
CA GLU A 345 -9.83 20.26 -39.84
C GLU A 345 -9.22 21.41 -39.03
N GLN A 346 -8.45 22.29 -39.67
CA GLN A 346 -7.72 23.38 -39.02
C GLN A 346 -8.40 24.76 -39.15
N ASP A 347 -9.67 24.83 -39.60
CA ASP A 347 -10.46 26.07 -39.77
C ASP A 347 -9.70 27.22 -40.51
N TRP A 348 -8.86 26.90 -41.49
CA TRP A 348 -8.03 27.88 -42.21
C TRP A 348 -8.77 28.73 -43.27
N THR A 349 -10.10 28.66 -43.35
CA THR A 349 -10.88 29.57 -44.19
C THR A 349 -11.26 30.83 -43.42
N HIS A 350 -10.35 31.80 -43.34
CA HIS A 350 -10.79 33.19 -43.14
C HIS A 350 -11.14 33.82 -44.49
N PRO A 351 -12.19 34.68 -44.57
CA PRO A 351 -12.59 35.34 -45.79
C PRO A 351 -11.44 36.17 -46.34
N GLN A 352 -11.33 36.17 -47.66
CA GLN A 352 -10.61 37.18 -48.42
C GLN A 352 -11.16 38.55 -47.97
N GLU A 353 -10.41 39.30 -47.15
CA GLU A 353 -10.67 40.72 -46.97
C GLU A 353 -10.54 41.34 -48.36
N GLU A 354 -11.64 41.87 -48.86
CA GLU A 354 -11.70 42.71 -50.05
C GLU A 354 -10.70 43.84 -49.86
N ASP A 355 -9.61 43.82 -50.63
CA ASP A 355 -8.86 45.04 -50.88
C ASP A 355 -9.83 46.01 -51.58
N ASP A 356 -10.05 47.13 -50.91
CA ASP A 356 -10.83 48.29 -51.34
C ASP A 356 -10.26 48.82 -52.67
N VAL A 357 -10.74 48.25 -53.79
CA VAL A 357 -10.53 48.81 -55.12
C VAL A 357 -11.48 49.98 -55.26
N SER A 358 -10.96 51.15 -54.91
CA SER A 358 -11.52 52.43 -55.31
C SER A 358 -11.72 52.45 -56.83
N GLU A 359 -12.96 52.80 -57.18
CA GLU A 359 -13.53 53.00 -58.51
C GLU A 359 -12.53 53.41 -59.61
N ILE A 360 -12.48 52.60 -60.68
CA ILE A 360 -12.26 53.12 -62.03
C ILE A 360 -13.51 52.74 -62.83
N PRO A 361 -14.26 53.71 -63.38
CA PRO A 361 -15.53 53.42 -64.03
C PRO A 361 -15.30 52.70 -65.37
N TYR A 362 -16.07 51.64 -65.57
CA TYR A 362 -16.28 51.01 -66.87
C TYR A 362 -16.75 52.06 -67.88
N SER A 363 -16.02 52.18 -68.99
CA SER A 363 -16.58 52.67 -70.24
C SER A 363 -16.90 51.46 -71.12
N SER A 364 -18.15 51.45 -71.56
CA SER A 364 -18.88 50.38 -72.23
C SER A 364 -18.58 50.29 -73.73
N GLY A 365 -18.66 49.07 -74.25
CA GLY A 365 -18.78 48.73 -75.68
C GLY A 365 -17.80 47.62 -76.07
N GLN A 366 -18.13 46.60 -76.85
CA GLN A 366 -19.36 46.18 -77.53
C GLN A 366 -19.03 44.77 -78.07
N LEU A 367 -20.05 43.91 -78.24
CA LEU A 367 -19.95 42.60 -78.92
C LEU A 367 -19.21 42.70 -80.27
N HIS A 368 -18.32 41.75 -80.60
CA HIS A 368 -18.50 40.77 -81.70
C HIS A 368 -17.21 39.97 -82.03
N ASP A 369 -17.46 38.72 -82.43
CA ASP A 369 -16.85 37.96 -83.53
C ASP A 369 -15.40 37.45 -83.49
N ASP A 370 -15.33 36.11 -83.59
CA ASP A 370 -14.63 35.30 -84.58
C ASP A 370 -13.13 35.52 -84.88
N LEU A 371 -12.41 34.42 -84.67
CA LEU A 371 -11.52 33.72 -85.63
C LEU A 371 -10.82 34.55 -86.72
N LYS A 372 -9.54 34.16 -86.94
CA LYS A 372 -8.60 34.53 -88.02
C LYS A 372 -7.74 35.74 -87.66
N GLU A 373 -6.48 35.86 -88.04
CA GLU A 373 -5.61 35.19 -89.00
C GLU A 373 -4.22 35.81 -88.78
N PHE A 374 -3.17 35.09 -89.19
CA PHE A 374 -1.94 35.64 -89.79
C PHE A 374 -1.07 36.62 -88.98
N ASP A 375 0.16 36.27 -88.61
CA ASP A 375 1.38 36.05 -89.42
C ASP A 375 2.32 37.24 -89.31
N HIS A 376 3.61 36.91 -89.13
CA HIS A 376 4.81 37.74 -89.27
C HIS A 376 4.93 38.91 -88.26
N ILE A 377 6.06 39.11 -87.57
CA ILE A 377 7.34 39.53 -88.16
C ILE A 377 8.50 39.21 -87.17
N THR A 378 9.44 38.42 -87.69
CA THR A 378 10.92 38.50 -87.67
C THR A 378 11.67 39.14 -86.49
N ILE A 379 12.52 38.30 -85.88
CA ILE A 379 13.66 38.62 -85.01
C ILE A 379 14.90 38.92 -85.88
N PRO A 380 15.69 39.98 -85.63
CA PRO A 380 17.06 40.05 -86.09
C PRO A 380 18.03 39.55 -85.01
N ASP A 381 18.71 38.45 -85.32
CA ASP A 381 19.95 38.01 -84.66
C ASP A 381 21.13 38.76 -85.32
N PRO A 382 22.18 39.14 -84.58
CA PRO A 382 23.42 38.40 -84.85
C PRO A 382 24.33 38.18 -83.64
N LEU A 383 24.79 36.94 -83.52
CA LEU A 383 26.07 36.55 -82.94
C LEU A 383 27.26 37.16 -83.71
N LEU A 384 28.40 37.23 -83.01
CA LEU A 384 29.80 37.39 -83.46
C LEU A 384 30.42 38.80 -83.49
N GLN A 385 31.11 39.12 -82.39
CA GLN A 385 32.50 39.61 -82.28
C GLN A 385 32.71 39.94 -80.80
N ARG A 386 33.76 39.54 -80.07
CA ARG A 386 35.18 39.53 -80.40
C ARG A 386 35.90 38.81 -79.24
N ALA A 387 36.69 37.79 -79.53
CA ALA A 387 37.77 37.33 -78.66
C ALA A 387 39.09 37.70 -79.33
N ARG A 388 39.96 38.41 -78.60
CA ARG A 388 41.40 38.70 -78.80
C ARG A 388 41.68 39.92 -77.90
N THR A 389 42.51 39.86 -76.87
CA THR A 389 43.92 39.43 -76.85
C THR A 389 44.39 39.19 -75.41
N ALA A 390 45.35 38.29 -75.22
CA ALA A 390 46.17 38.17 -74.01
C ALA A 390 47.66 38.44 -74.35
N HIS A 391 48.28 39.31 -73.52
CA HIS A 391 49.69 39.47 -73.12
C HIS A 391 50.83 39.73 -74.14
N PRO A 392 51.95 40.38 -73.74
CA PRO A 392 52.33 40.89 -72.40
C PRO A 392 51.94 42.34 -72.14
#